data_AF-A0A8A4THU7-F1
#
_entry.id   AF-A0A8A4THU7-F1
#
_cell.length_a   1.000
_cell.length_b   1.000
_cell.length_c   1.000
_cell.angle_alpha   90.00
_cell.angle_beta   90.00
_cell.angle_gamma   90.00
#
_symmetry.space_group_name_H-M   'P 1'
#
loop_
_entity.id
_entity.type
_entity.pdbx_description
1 polymer ?
#
loop_
_entity_poly.entity_id
_entity_poly.type
_entity_poly.pdbx_seq_one_letter_code
_entity_poly.pdbx_strand_id
1 'polypeptide(L)'
;MNGRVGFSCFFIFATFFIFGGEYYVSPDGDDANPGTFEQPWRHIAFATCGGEYGCPETVSNPNLLESGDTLFLRAGTYDESGIRLANSGTETQPIQIKNYPGEEAIVDGGFTAPDGLQHRPVFEIDNAHHIVFEGLTIRRGLRSNIRMGYDGTATHVTVRSCDLSEFVVGDNSANIYINSGTDAIVILDNVISDKNGTGLNSAGIIIFNAGRLLIANNEIYNTNHGIYYKHSQDNGLATVIENNLIYDQSSDGMLVSNAETIIRNNVILNTDRAGIWIFEESASCGFLASHDVSILHNTVIDTNSGIRLSRSRECLGTYNTIVRDNLVANFTNGEMRGLAIWPYHGYPDYDLPDGSETTFDHNLVFGSGFQEPIRIINQYYDASSTPLAGEGNIQLEPSFVDLENGDYRLSDGSPGENAATDGKDMGVNTTLVGIGRQPYWMYWRQPFQLPFTIDHIPNRLVDVLDLTSFVGN
;
A
#
# COMPACT_ATOMS: atom_id res chain seq x y z
N MET A 1 43.39 1.00 66.26
CA MET A 1 42.16 0.33 65.82
C MET A 1 41.19 1.39 65.36
N ASN A 2 41.06 1.61 64.05
CA ASN A 2 40.06 2.50 63.46
C ASN A 2 39.45 1.76 62.26
N GLY A 3 38.28 1.15 62.45
CA GLY A 3 37.51 0.53 61.39
C GLY A 3 36.57 1.54 60.75
N ARG A 4 36.69 1.76 59.44
CA ARG A 4 35.69 2.48 58.63
C ARG A 4 34.66 1.48 58.14
N VAL A 5 33.39 1.70 58.45
CA VAL A 5 32.24 1.00 57.86
C VAL A 5 31.83 1.77 56.60
N GLY A 6 31.91 1.14 55.44
CA GLY A 6 31.37 1.66 54.20
C GLY A 6 29.96 1.12 53.96
N PHE A 7 28.96 1.99 53.94
CA PHE A 7 27.63 1.66 53.43
C PHE A 7 27.65 1.76 51.91
N SER A 8 27.36 0.66 51.23
CA SER A 8 27.10 0.64 49.79
C SER A 8 25.59 0.69 49.60
N CYS A 9 25.07 1.81 49.08
CA CYS A 9 23.67 1.93 48.65
C CYS A 9 23.54 1.29 47.26
N PHE A 10 22.82 0.17 47.18
CA PHE A 10 22.31 -0.34 45.91
C PHE A 10 21.12 0.52 45.48
N PHE A 11 21.26 1.28 44.40
CA PHE A 11 20.12 1.86 43.69
C PHE A 11 19.48 0.77 42.84
N ILE A 12 18.29 0.32 43.23
CA ILE A 12 17.42 -0.48 42.37
C ILE A 12 16.75 0.51 41.41
N PHE A 13 17.19 0.54 40.15
CA PHE A 13 16.41 1.16 39.09
C PHE A 13 15.26 0.21 38.75
N ALA A 14 14.06 0.49 39.27
CA ALA A 14 12.84 -0.10 38.75
C ALA A 14 12.50 0.64 37.45
N THR A 15 12.70 -0.01 36.31
CA THR A 15 12.09 0.40 35.04
C THR A 15 10.59 0.13 35.15
N PHE A 16 9.81 1.17 35.46
CA PHE A 16 8.36 1.13 35.29
C PHE A 16 8.08 1.26 33.79
N PHE A 17 7.59 0.19 33.17
CA PHE A 17 6.84 0.33 31.92
C PHE A 17 5.53 1.01 32.30
N ILE A 18 5.35 2.26 31.89
CA ILE A 18 4.05 2.92 31.95
C ILE A 18 3.26 2.33 30.77
N PHE A 19 2.38 1.37 31.07
CA PHE A 19 1.35 0.98 30.10
C PHE A 19 0.34 2.11 30.01
N GLY A 20 -0.08 2.46 28.79
CA GLY A 20 -1.20 3.41 28.60
C GLY A 20 -2.51 2.81 29.08
N GLY A 21 -3.53 3.64 29.19
CA GLY A 21 -4.88 3.24 29.58
C GLY A 21 -5.55 2.36 28.53
N GLU A 22 -6.42 1.47 29.00
CA GLU A 22 -7.34 0.70 28.14
C GLU A 22 -8.75 1.26 28.32
N TYR A 23 -9.34 1.68 27.21
CA TYR A 23 -10.69 2.25 27.18
C TYR A 23 -11.57 1.48 26.21
N TYR A 24 -12.88 1.56 26.42
CA TYR A 24 -13.85 0.76 25.68
C TYR A 24 -14.98 1.65 25.17
N VAL A 25 -15.35 1.45 23.90
CA VAL A 25 -16.56 2.03 23.30
C VAL A 25 -17.49 0.93 22.83
N SER A 26 -18.80 1.15 22.88
CA SER A 26 -19.82 0.22 22.40
C SER A 26 -21.01 1.01 21.82
N PRO A 27 -21.68 0.51 20.76
CA PRO A 27 -22.87 1.21 20.23
C PRO A 27 -23.99 1.40 21.27
N ASP A 28 -24.07 0.49 22.25
CA ASP A 28 -25.02 0.54 23.38
C ASP A 28 -24.46 1.22 24.64
N GLY A 29 -23.26 1.81 24.55
CA GLY A 29 -22.60 2.52 25.63
C GLY A 29 -23.21 3.88 25.95
N ASP A 30 -22.57 4.62 26.86
CA ASP A 30 -22.95 5.98 27.23
C ASP A 30 -21.67 6.81 27.46
N ASP A 31 -21.53 7.97 26.83
CA ASP A 31 -20.35 8.84 27.01
C ASP A 31 -20.25 9.45 28.44
N ALA A 32 -21.31 9.32 29.25
CA ALA A 32 -21.25 9.61 30.68
C ALA A 32 -20.54 8.51 31.51
N ASN A 33 -20.28 7.34 30.91
CA ASN A 33 -19.58 6.24 31.56
C ASN A 33 -18.06 6.53 31.73
N PRO A 34 -17.35 5.76 32.58
CA PRO A 34 -15.90 5.89 32.74
C PRO A 34 -15.06 5.29 31.60
N GLY A 35 -15.67 4.69 30.57
CA GLY A 35 -14.95 4.07 29.46
C GLY A 35 -14.32 2.71 29.81
N THR A 36 -14.84 2.03 30.84
CA THR A 36 -14.38 0.69 31.25
C THR A 36 -15.08 -0.41 30.45
N PHE A 37 -14.61 -1.65 30.56
CA PHE A 37 -15.22 -2.79 29.86
C PHE A 37 -16.72 -2.97 30.17
N GLU A 38 -17.11 -2.84 31.45
CA GLU A 38 -18.50 -2.98 31.91
C GLU A 38 -19.36 -1.72 31.66
N GLN A 39 -18.72 -0.56 31.56
CA GLN A 39 -19.36 0.73 31.34
C GLN A 39 -18.60 1.47 30.22
N PRO A 40 -18.76 1.03 28.96
CA PRO A 40 -18.06 1.62 27.84
C PRO A 40 -18.66 2.99 27.48
N TRP A 41 -17.85 3.83 26.86
CA TRP A 41 -18.33 5.01 26.15
C TRP A 41 -19.18 4.61 24.94
N ARG A 42 -19.94 5.55 24.38
CA ARG A 42 -20.77 5.28 23.20
C ARG A 42 -20.04 5.56 21.91
N HIS A 43 -19.46 6.75 21.80
CA HIS A 43 -18.90 7.24 20.54
C HIS A 43 -17.38 7.10 20.50
N ILE A 44 -16.85 6.71 19.34
CA ILE A 44 -15.40 6.67 19.09
C ILE A 44 -14.84 8.09 19.16
N ALA A 45 -15.53 9.06 18.54
CA ALA A 45 -15.10 10.45 18.54
C ALA A 45 -14.95 11.05 19.96
N PHE A 46 -15.73 10.54 20.93
CA PHE A 46 -15.63 10.95 22.33
C PHE A 46 -14.25 10.64 22.94
N ALA A 47 -13.61 9.55 22.52
CA ALA A 47 -12.26 9.20 22.95
C ALA A 47 -11.15 9.90 22.12
N THR A 48 -11.44 10.37 20.91
CA THR A 48 -10.37 10.77 19.98
C THR A 48 -10.32 12.27 19.67
N CYS A 49 -11.43 13.00 19.73
CA CYS A 49 -11.43 14.44 19.41
C CYS A 49 -12.57 15.28 20.03
N GLY A 50 -13.72 14.72 20.40
CA GLY A 50 -14.89 15.47 20.88
C GLY A 50 -16.22 14.72 20.66
N GLY A 51 -17.25 15.02 21.47
CA GLY A 51 -18.44 14.18 21.72
C GLY A 51 -19.46 13.91 20.60
N GLU A 52 -20.77 13.86 20.95
CA GLU A 52 -21.89 13.20 20.21
C GLU A 52 -22.00 13.46 18.69
N TYR A 53 -21.36 14.49 18.12
CA TYR A 53 -21.42 14.84 16.69
C TYR A 53 -20.08 15.22 16.05
N GLY A 54 -18.96 14.68 16.56
CA GLY A 54 -17.61 14.93 16.04
C GLY A 54 -16.84 15.93 16.90
N CYS A 55 -15.82 16.58 16.32
CA CYS A 55 -14.80 17.33 17.04
C CYS A 55 -15.07 18.85 17.10
N PRO A 56 -15.94 19.39 17.99
CA PRO A 56 -16.09 20.83 18.12
C PRO A 56 -14.80 21.41 18.70
N GLU A 57 -14.12 22.26 17.93
CA GLU A 57 -12.83 22.91 18.26
C GLU A 57 -12.84 23.68 19.60
N THR A 58 -13.99 23.90 20.21
CA THR A 58 -14.19 24.83 21.33
C THR A 58 -14.38 24.17 22.70
N VAL A 59 -14.42 22.84 22.79
CA VAL A 59 -14.64 22.13 24.06
C VAL A 59 -13.40 21.32 24.43
N SER A 60 -12.79 21.62 25.58
CA SER A 60 -11.76 20.78 26.16
C SER A 60 -12.37 19.42 26.52
N ASN A 61 -11.93 18.36 25.83
CA ASN A 61 -12.32 16.99 26.13
C ASN A 61 -11.25 16.34 27.02
N PRO A 62 -11.54 15.99 28.28
CA PRO A 62 -10.57 15.36 29.19
C PRO A 62 -10.40 13.86 28.94
N ASN A 63 -11.19 13.25 28.05
CA ASN A 63 -11.20 11.80 27.80
C ASN A 63 -10.44 11.43 26.52
N LEU A 64 -9.64 12.36 25.99
CA LEU A 64 -8.86 12.11 24.78
C LEU A 64 -7.77 11.08 25.07
N LEU A 65 -7.63 10.09 24.18
CA LEU A 65 -6.53 9.14 24.21
C LEU A 65 -5.19 9.87 24.24
N GLU A 66 -4.29 9.44 25.11
CA GLU A 66 -2.92 9.90 25.23
C GLU A 66 -1.93 8.85 24.71
N SER A 67 -0.66 9.21 24.60
CA SER A 67 0.39 8.30 24.12
C SER A 67 0.42 6.99 24.93
N GLY A 68 0.28 5.87 24.22
CA GLY A 68 0.26 4.52 24.78
C GLY A 68 -1.13 3.97 25.04
N ASP A 69 -2.17 4.80 24.98
CA ASP A 69 -3.54 4.36 25.22
C ASP A 69 -4.06 3.44 24.10
N THR A 70 -4.94 2.52 24.48
CA THR A 70 -5.65 1.63 23.56
C THR A 70 -7.15 1.81 23.73
N LEU A 71 -7.84 2.06 22.62
CA LEU A 71 -9.29 2.07 22.53
C LEU A 71 -9.79 0.77 21.90
N PHE A 72 -10.54 -0.01 22.67
CA PHE A 72 -11.21 -1.22 22.22
C PHE A 72 -12.65 -0.92 21.78
N LEU A 73 -12.95 -1.21 20.51
CA LEU A 73 -14.30 -1.15 19.97
C LEU A 73 -14.97 -2.51 20.17
N ARG A 74 -16.08 -2.50 20.92
CA ARG A 74 -16.93 -3.66 21.16
C ARG A 74 -17.76 -4.01 19.91
N ALA A 75 -18.33 -5.21 19.91
CA ALA A 75 -19.14 -5.71 18.82
C ALA A 75 -20.29 -4.75 18.45
N GLY A 76 -20.47 -4.52 17.15
CA GLY A 76 -21.61 -3.79 16.60
C GLY A 76 -21.22 -2.72 15.57
N THR A 77 -22.21 -1.91 15.20
CA THR A 77 -22.06 -0.85 14.19
C THR A 77 -22.04 0.53 14.85
N TYR A 78 -21.01 1.31 14.53
CA TYR A 78 -20.82 2.69 14.93
C TYR A 78 -21.13 3.58 13.74
N ASP A 79 -22.27 4.28 13.78
CA ASP A 79 -22.68 5.21 12.73
C ASP A 79 -21.98 6.57 12.90
N GLU A 80 -20.68 6.61 12.61
CA GLU A 80 -19.81 7.77 12.83
C GLU A 80 -18.95 8.08 11.58
N SER A 81 -18.73 9.37 11.32
CA SER A 81 -17.80 9.85 10.28
C SER A 81 -17.14 11.16 10.70
N GLY A 82 -16.03 11.51 10.08
CA GLY A 82 -15.23 12.68 10.44
C GLY A 82 -14.56 12.54 11.80
N ILE A 83 -14.25 11.30 12.21
CA ILE A 83 -13.58 11.01 13.47
C ILE A 83 -12.13 11.47 13.34
N ARG A 84 -11.73 12.50 14.10
CA ARG A 84 -10.34 13.00 14.12
C ARG A 84 -9.56 12.43 15.29
N LEU A 85 -8.23 12.55 15.19
CA LEU A 85 -7.28 12.22 16.24
C LEU A 85 -6.67 13.53 16.74
N ALA A 86 -7.05 13.97 17.94
CA ALA A 86 -6.57 15.23 18.51
C ALA A 86 -5.14 15.13 19.09
N ASN A 87 -4.73 13.92 19.49
CA ASN A 87 -3.45 13.65 20.11
C ASN A 87 -2.59 12.70 19.25
N SER A 88 -1.29 12.72 19.50
CA SER A 88 -0.32 11.80 18.91
C SER A 88 0.20 10.81 19.94
N GLY A 89 0.55 9.62 19.49
CA GLY A 89 1.39 8.72 20.26
C GLY A 89 2.87 9.09 20.16
N THR A 90 3.72 8.16 20.58
CA THR A 90 5.17 8.21 20.35
C THR A 90 5.64 6.89 19.75
N GLU A 91 6.88 6.85 19.25
CA GLU A 91 7.52 5.65 18.70
C GLU A 91 7.42 4.42 19.61
N THR A 92 7.52 4.61 20.93
CA THR A 92 7.45 3.50 21.90
C THR A 92 6.08 3.34 22.57
N GLN A 93 5.16 4.28 22.36
CA GLN A 93 3.84 4.32 22.98
C GLN A 93 2.82 4.90 21.98
N PRO A 94 2.50 4.17 20.89
CA PRO A 94 1.50 4.62 19.92
C PRO A 94 0.11 4.67 20.55
N ILE A 95 -0.78 5.49 19.98
CA ILE A 95 -2.22 5.40 20.27
C ILE A 95 -2.81 4.29 19.39
N GLN A 96 -3.56 3.36 20.00
CA GLN A 96 -4.15 2.22 19.30
C GLN A 96 -5.67 2.30 19.29
N ILE A 97 -6.28 2.06 18.14
CA ILE A 97 -7.74 1.95 17.96
C ILE A 97 -8.01 0.61 17.29
N LYS A 98 -8.64 -0.31 18.02
CA LYS A 98 -8.81 -1.69 17.53
C LYS A 98 -10.07 -2.36 18.02
N ASN A 99 -10.49 -3.41 17.33
CA ASN A 99 -11.61 -4.23 17.81
C ASN A 99 -11.24 -4.95 19.12
N TYR A 100 -12.25 -5.22 19.95
CA TYR A 100 -12.07 -6.11 21.09
C TYR A 100 -11.82 -7.54 20.57
N PRO A 101 -10.87 -8.31 21.14
CA PRO A 101 -10.49 -9.61 20.61
C PRO A 101 -11.68 -10.56 20.43
N GLY A 102 -11.87 -11.05 19.20
CA GLY A 102 -12.97 -11.95 18.84
C GLY A 102 -14.33 -11.28 18.59
N GLU A 103 -14.40 -9.96 18.69
CA GLU A 103 -15.58 -9.15 18.37
C GLU A 103 -15.39 -8.42 17.03
N GLU A 104 -16.47 -8.22 16.28
CA GLU A 104 -16.49 -7.47 15.01
C GLU A 104 -16.99 -6.04 15.26
N ALA A 105 -16.13 -5.05 15.03
CA ALA A 105 -16.45 -3.63 15.16
C ALA A 105 -16.53 -2.99 13.77
N ILE A 106 -17.73 -2.53 13.39
CA ILE A 106 -18.00 -1.91 12.10
C ILE A 106 -18.14 -0.40 12.29
N VAL A 107 -17.19 0.38 11.81
CA VAL A 107 -17.28 1.85 11.78
C VAL A 107 -17.81 2.29 10.42
N ASP A 108 -18.99 2.88 10.43
CA ASP A 108 -19.80 3.08 9.25
C ASP A 108 -20.12 4.55 9.04
N GLY A 109 -19.56 5.14 7.99
CA GLY A 109 -19.77 6.55 7.68
C GLY A 109 -21.19 6.88 7.20
N GLY A 110 -21.99 5.86 6.83
CA GLY A 110 -23.39 6.01 6.44
C GLY A 110 -23.62 6.65 5.06
N PHE A 111 -22.57 6.96 4.30
CA PHE A 111 -22.71 7.59 2.98
C PHE A 111 -23.01 6.55 1.90
N THR A 112 -23.99 6.85 1.03
CA THR A 112 -24.38 5.95 -0.06
C THR A 112 -24.32 6.59 -1.45
N ALA A 113 -24.01 7.88 -1.52
CA ALA A 113 -23.89 8.62 -2.76
C ALA A 113 -23.12 9.92 -2.49
N PRO A 114 -22.51 10.53 -3.52
CA PRO A 114 -21.97 11.87 -3.40
C PRO A 114 -23.09 12.83 -2.99
N ASP A 115 -22.85 13.63 -1.96
CA ASP A 115 -23.84 14.58 -1.41
C ASP A 115 -23.56 16.04 -1.84
N GLY A 116 -22.54 16.24 -2.69
CA GLY A 116 -22.06 17.58 -3.08
C GLY A 116 -21.32 18.32 -1.98
N LEU A 117 -21.10 17.70 -0.81
CA LEU A 117 -20.34 18.24 0.29
C LEU A 117 -18.83 17.98 0.12
N GLN A 118 -18.06 18.55 1.05
CA GLN A 118 -16.61 18.36 1.15
C GLN A 118 -16.28 16.89 1.50
N HIS A 119 -15.02 16.52 1.29
CA HIS A 119 -14.46 15.22 1.67
C HIS A 119 -14.72 14.93 3.17
N ARG A 120 -15.51 13.89 3.47
CA ARG A 120 -15.85 13.48 4.85
C ARG A 120 -15.49 12.01 5.06
N PRO A 121 -14.24 11.72 5.43
CA PRO A 121 -13.81 10.35 5.66
C PRO A 121 -14.47 9.75 6.91
N VAL A 122 -14.34 8.45 7.13
CA VAL A 122 -14.70 7.85 8.42
C VAL A 122 -13.69 8.33 9.48
N PHE A 123 -12.41 8.11 9.23
CA PHE A 123 -11.29 8.59 10.05
C PHE A 123 -10.45 9.64 9.34
N GLU A 124 -10.09 10.69 10.06
CA GLU A 124 -9.24 11.80 9.62
C GLU A 124 -8.03 11.92 10.56
N ILE A 125 -6.86 11.55 10.05
CA ILE A 125 -5.58 11.70 10.75
C ILE A 125 -4.92 12.93 10.16
N ASP A 126 -5.12 14.07 10.81
CA ASP A 126 -4.55 15.34 10.38
C ASP A 126 -3.81 16.01 11.53
N ASN A 127 -2.52 16.32 11.33
CA ASN A 127 -1.62 16.76 12.39
C ASN A 127 -1.55 15.80 13.60
N ALA A 128 -1.57 14.50 13.34
CA ALA A 128 -1.46 13.44 14.34
C ALA A 128 -0.48 12.33 13.89
N HIS A 129 0.23 11.75 14.85
CA HIS A 129 1.35 10.85 14.60
C HIS A 129 1.32 9.62 15.51
N HIS A 130 1.99 8.54 15.10
CA HIS A 130 2.11 7.30 15.89
C HIS A 130 0.74 6.71 16.26
N ILE A 131 -0.09 6.48 15.24
CA ILE A 131 -1.46 5.97 15.37
C ILE A 131 -1.54 4.59 14.73
N VAL A 132 -2.22 3.65 15.40
CA VAL A 132 -2.45 2.29 14.89
C VAL A 132 -3.94 2.01 14.83
N PHE A 133 -4.42 1.63 13.63
CA PHE A 133 -5.74 1.02 13.43
C PHE A 133 -5.55 -0.48 13.22
N GLU A 134 -6.30 -1.30 13.95
CA GLU A 134 -6.18 -2.76 13.87
C GLU A 134 -7.53 -3.49 13.95
N GLY A 135 -7.77 -4.43 13.04
CA GLY A 135 -8.89 -5.37 13.17
C GLY A 135 -10.28 -4.77 13.01
N LEU A 136 -10.38 -3.58 12.41
CA LEU A 136 -11.65 -2.87 12.23
C LEU A 136 -12.25 -3.14 10.85
N THR A 137 -13.59 -3.19 10.78
CA THR A 137 -14.31 -3.00 9.51
C THR A 137 -14.65 -1.51 9.39
N ILE A 138 -14.25 -0.86 8.31
CA ILE A 138 -14.45 0.58 8.09
C ILE A 138 -15.07 0.78 6.71
N ARG A 139 -16.25 1.38 6.65
CA ARG A 139 -16.96 1.50 5.37
C ARG A 139 -17.76 2.76 5.18
N ARG A 140 -18.16 2.98 3.93
CA ARG A 140 -19.12 4.01 3.52
C ARG A 140 -18.73 5.43 3.95
N GLY A 141 -17.43 5.75 3.93
CA GLY A 141 -16.94 7.13 4.04
C GLY A 141 -17.10 7.92 2.74
N LEU A 142 -17.25 9.24 2.82
CA LEU A 142 -17.39 10.12 1.66
C LEU A 142 -16.01 10.51 1.11
N ARG A 143 -15.69 10.00 -0.09
CA ARG A 143 -14.39 10.07 -0.78
C ARG A 143 -13.25 9.27 -0.13
N SER A 144 -13.29 8.97 1.16
CA SER A 144 -12.44 7.91 1.71
C SER A 144 -12.94 7.30 2.99
N ASN A 145 -12.42 6.12 3.36
CA ASN A 145 -12.66 5.55 4.68
C ASN A 145 -11.65 6.09 5.68
N ILE A 146 -10.35 6.05 5.33
CA ILE A 146 -9.28 6.69 6.10
C ILE A 146 -8.64 7.78 5.26
N ARG A 147 -8.43 8.96 5.85
CA ARG A 147 -7.61 10.03 5.26
C ARG A 147 -6.45 10.40 6.19
N MET A 148 -5.25 10.46 5.63
CA MET A 148 -4.02 10.85 6.33
C MET A 148 -3.45 12.14 5.72
N GLY A 149 -3.30 13.16 6.56
CA GLY A 149 -2.90 14.53 6.19
C GLY A 149 -4.00 15.30 5.44
N TYR A 150 -3.94 16.63 5.51
CA TYR A 150 -4.62 17.56 4.61
C TYR A 150 -4.14 19.00 4.86
N ASP A 151 -4.49 19.57 6.01
CA ASP A 151 -3.99 20.87 6.45
C ASP A 151 -2.69 20.70 7.26
N GLY A 152 -2.56 19.58 7.97
CA GLY A 152 -1.36 19.11 8.65
C GLY A 152 -0.78 17.84 8.04
N THR A 153 0.33 17.38 8.62
CA THR A 153 0.99 16.12 8.24
C THR A 153 0.56 14.99 9.16
N ALA A 154 0.51 13.77 8.66
CA ALA A 154 0.43 12.57 9.48
C ALA A 154 1.72 11.78 9.34
N THR A 155 2.23 11.20 10.43
CA THR A 155 3.42 10.34 10.33
C THR A 155 3.35 9.13 11.26
N HIS A 156 4.03 8.05 10.91
CA HIS A 156 4.05 6.82 11.70
C HIS A 156 2.64 6.26 11.93
N VAL A 157 1.84 6.18 10.87
CA VAL A 157 0.48 5.62 10.94
C VAL A 157 0.49 4.21 10.38
N THR A 158 -0.08 3.27 11.15
CA THR A 158 -0.27 1.88 10.74
C THR A 158 -1.75 1.58 10.59
N VAL A 159 -2.15 1.03 9.46
CA VAL A 159 -3.47 0.43 9.24
C VAL A 159 -3.24 -1.04 8.96
N ARG A 160 -3.65 -1.92 9.89
CA ARG A 160 -3.38 -3.35 9.78
C ARG A 160 -4.58 -4.24 10.07
N SER A 161 -4.68 -5.35 9.35
CA SER A 161 -5.72 -6.36 9.61
C SER A 161 -7.15 -5.80 9.57
N CYS A 162 -7.39 -4.71 8.84
CA CYS A 162 -8.69 -4.07 8.70
C CYS A 162 -9.38 -4.52 7.40
N ASP A 163 -10.71 -4.43 7.39
CA ASP A 163 -11.54 -4.53 6.19
C ASP A 163 -12.05 -3.13 5.84
N LEU A 164 -11.62 -2.57 4.71
CA LEU A 164 -12.03 -1.25 4.25
C LEU A 164 -12.82 -1.36 2.95
N SER A 165 -14.07 -0.91 2.97
CA SER A 165 -14.95 -1.08 1.81
C SER A 165 -15.96 0.03 1.55
N GLU A 166 -16.54 0.00 0.35
CA GLU A 166 -17.72 0.78 -0.02
C GLU A 166 -17.58 2.31 0.12
N PHE A 167 -16.37 2.87 0.04
CA PHE A 167 -16.20 4.32 0.05
C PHE A 167 -16.99 4.95 -1.11
N VAL A 168 -17.60 6.11 -0.86
CA VAL A 168 -18.36 6.81 -1.90
C VAL A 168 -17.40 7.57 -2.80
N VAL A 169 -17.45 7.26 -4.09
CA VAL A 169 -16.53 7.79 -5.10
C VAL A 169 -16.77 9.28 -5.36
N GLY A 170 -15.68 10.04 -5.37
CA GLY A 170 -15.60 11.40 -5.89
C GLY A 170 -14.33 11.60 -6.71
N ASP A 171 -14.01 12.83 -7.08
CA ASP A 171 -12.67 13.12 -7.62
C ASP A 171 -11.61 12.96 -6.53
N ASN A 172 -10.53 12.24 -6.85
CA ASN A 172 -9.45 11.84 -5.95
C ASN A 172 -10.00 11.19 -4.67
N SER A 173 -10.39 9.92 -4.75
CA SER A 173 -11.04 9.19 -3.66
C SER A 173 -10.51 7.77 -3.52
N ALA A 174 -10.51 7.20 -2.32
CA ALA A 174 -10.05 5.83 -2.09
C ALA A 174 -10.49 5.28 -0.74
N ASN A 175 -10.44 3.97 -0.52
CA ASN A 175 -10.56 3.42 0.83
C ASN A 175 -9.51 4.05 1.77
N ILE A 176 -8.25 4.11 1.33
CA ILE A 176 -7.16 4.77 2.05
C ILE A 176 -6.61 5.93 1.21
N TYR A 177 -6.70 7.14 1.74
CA TYR A 177 -6.21 8.36 1.12
C TYR A 177 -5.02 8.91 1.89
N ILE A 178 -3.86 9.02 1.24
CA ILE A 178 -2.61 9.50 1.83
C ILE A 178 -2.19 10.79 1.12
N ASN A 179 -2.19 11.90 1.85
CA ASN A 179 -1.93 13.22 1.29
C ASN A 179 -0.46 13.64 1.37
N SER A 180 -0.12 14.72 0.68
CA SER A 180 1.23 15.28 0.59
C SER A 180 1.82 15.65 1.95
N GLY A 181 3.10 15.35 2.12
CA GLY A 181 3.82 15.62 3.38
C GLY A 181 3.59 14.58 4.48
N THR A 182 2.77 13.56 4.23
CA THR A 182 2.64 12.39 5.11
C THR A 182 3.87 11.48 4.95
N ASP A 183 4.38 10.86 6.02
CA ASP A 183 5.60 10.02 5.99
C ASP A 183 5.50 8.83 6.95
N ALA A 184 6.28 7.78 6.73
CA ALA A 184 6.32 6.59 7.57
C ALA A 184 4.95 5.92 7.75
N ILE A 185 4.35 5.48 6.63
CA ILE A 185 3.01 4.88 6.61
C ILE A 185 3.10 3.39 6.31
N VAL A 186 2.37 2.58 7.09
CA VAL A 186 2.32 1.13 6.96
C VAL A 186 0.88 0.69 6.72
N ILE A 187 0.62 0.07 5.57
CA ILE A 187 -0.67 -0.53 5.20
C ILE A 187 -0.44 -2.03 5.03
N LEU A 188 -0.88 -2.81 6.01
CA LEU A 188 -0.47 -4.21 6.16
C LEU A 188 -1.65 -5.17 6.39
N ASP A 189 -1.67 -6.32 5.70
CA ASP A 189 -2.62 -7.41 5.98
C ASP A 189 -4.10 -6.96 5.93
N ASN A 190 -4.47 -5.97 5.11
CA ASN A 190 -5.84 -5.47 5.01
C ASN A 190 -6.59 -6.10 3.84
N VAL A 191 -7.92 -6.15 3.96
CA VAL A 191 -8.83 -6.29 2.82
C VAL A 191 -9.29 -4.90 2.42
N ILE A 192 -9.10 -4.53 1.17
CA ILE A 192 -9.45 -3.20 0.64
C ILE A 192 -10.29 -3.40 -0.61
N SER A 193 -11.60 -3.23 -0.48
CA SER A 193 -12.51 -3.65 -1.52
C SER A 193 -13.55 -2.59 -1.84
N ASP A 194 -14.22 -2.76 -2.97
CA ASP A 194 -15.46 -2.08 -3.31
C ASP A 194 -15.42 -0.54 -3.36
N LYS A 195 -16.28 0.01 -4.19
CA LYS A 195 -16.47 1.46 -4.32
C LYS A 195 -17.94 1.71 -4.59
N ASN A 196 -18.47 2.80 -4.07
CA ASN A 196 -19.83 3.22 -4.35
C ASN A 196 -19.84 4.41 -5.30
N GLY A 197 -20.08 4.12 -6.58
CA GLY A 197 -20.16 5.10 -7.66
C GLY A 197 -19.07 4.93 -8.72
N THR A 198 -18.98 5.92 -9.61
CA THR A 198 -18.05 5.92 -10.74
C THR A 198 -17.23 7.20 -10.73
N GLY A 199 -15.91 7.11 -10.92
CA GLY A 199 -15.04 8.30 -11.01
C GLY A 199 -13.59 7.94 -11.31
N LEU A 200 -13.01 8.57 -12.33
CA LEU A 200 -11.75 8.13 -12.95
C LEU A 200 -10.54 8.13 -12.00
N ASN A 201 -10.50 9.03 -11.02
CA ASN A 201 -9.38 9.18 -10.09
C ASN A 201 -9.72 8.55 -8.73
N SER A 202 -10.03 7.26 -8.71
CA SER A 202 -10.31 6.54 -7.47
C SER A 202 -9.57 5.22 -7.35
N ALA A 203 -9.24 4.81 -6.13
CA ALA A 203 -8.41 3.63 -5.91
C ALA A 203 -8.77 2.87 -4.62
N GLY A 204 -8.21 1.68 -4.42
CA GLY A 204 -8.15 1.09 -3.08
C GLY A 204 -7.26 1.93 -2.16
N ILE A 205 -6.07 2.27 -2.65
CA ILE A 205 -5.13 3.18 -1.97
C ILE A 205 -4.73 4.28 -2.94
N ILE A 206 -4.91 5.54 -2.55
CA ILE A 206 -4.42 6.70 -3.31
C ILE A 206 -3.40 7.49 -2.49
N ILE A 207 -2.30 7.87 -3.13
CA ILE A 207 -1.16 8.53 -2.48
C ILE A 207 -0.81 9.78 -3.26
N PHE A 208 -0.54 10.87 -2.56
CA PHE A 208 -0.10 12.15 -3.13
C PHE A 208 1.19 12.59 -2.48
N ASN A 209 2.32 12.60 -3.21
CA ASN A 209 3.62 13.13 -2.75
C ASN A 209 3.91 12.85 -1.25
N ALA A 210 3.73 11.59 -0.85
CA ALA A 210 4.02 11.12 0.51
C ALA A 210 5.45 10.58 0.60
N GLY A 211 5.94 10.40 1.81
CA GLY A 211 7.28 9.90 2.11
C GLY A 211 7.36 8.37 2.14
N ARG A 212 8.03 7.82 3.15
CA ARG A 212 8.28 6.38 3.29
C ARG A 212 6.99 5.59 3.46
N LEU A 213 6.76 4.62 2.58
CA LEU A 213 5.57 3.77 2.58
C LEU A 213 5.94 2.29 2.52
N LEU A 214 5.24 1.49 3.33
CA LEU A 214 5.17 0.05 3.19
C LEU A 214 3.71 -0.35 2.94
N ILE A 215 3.44 -0.92 1.77
CA ILE A 215 2.13 -1.46 1.41
C ILE A 215 2.31 -2.94 1.16
N ALA A 216 1.95 -3.75 2.15
CA ALA A 216 2.30 -5.17 2.16
C ALA A 216 1.13 -6.10 2.50
N ASN A 217 1.09 -7.28 1.87
CA ASN A 217 0.15 -8.36 2.19
C ASN A 217 -1.34 -7.97 2.13
N ASN A 218 -1.70 -6.91 1.40
CA ASN A 218 -3.10 -6.52 1.28
C ASN A 218 -3.78 -7.31 0.17
N GLU A 219 -5.08 -7.52 0.32
CA GLU A 219 -5.97 -7.99 -0.74
C GLU A 219 -6.82 -6.82 -1.23
N ILE A 220 -6.70 -6.44 -2.51
CA ILE A 220 -7.32 -5.23 -3.07
C ILE A 220 -8.15 -5.57 -4.29
N TYR A 221 -9.47 -5.33 -4.25
CA TYR A 221 -10.36 -5.72 -5.36
C TYR A 221 -11.57 -4.82 -5.56
N ASN A 222 -12.16 -4.89 -6.77
CA ASN A 222 -13.37 -4.15 -7.16
C ASN A 222 -13.29 -2.61 -6.98
N THR A 223 -12.07 -2.07 -6.96
CA THR A 223 -11.81 -0.63 -6.98
C THR A 223 -11.59 -0.16 -8.42
N ASN A 224 -11.28 1.13 -8.62
CA ASN A 224 -10.94 1.61 -9.96
C ASN A 224 -9.48 1.29 -10.27
N HIS A 225 -8.57 1.88 -9.51
CA HIS A 225 -7.19 1.43 -9.43
C HIS A 225 -6.97 0.62 -8.14
N GLY A 226 -6.10 -0.37 -8.12
CA GLY A 226 -5.72 -1.02 -6.86
C GLY A 226 -4.92 -0.05 -5.99
N ILE A 227 -3.74 0.34 -6.47
CA ILE A 227 -2.88 1.35 -5.85
C ILE A 227 -2.60 2.46 -6.86
N TYR A 228 -2.85 3.71 -6.48
CA TYR A 228 -2.58 4.88 -7.29
C TYR A 228 -1.67 5.87 -6.55
N TYR A 229 -0.38 5.88 -6.92
CA TYR A 229 0.56 6.91 -6.52
C TYR A 229 0.54 8.05 -7.53
N LYS A 230 0.03 9.20 -7.10
CA LYS A 230 -0.28 10.35 -7.94
C LYS A 230 0.53 11.57 -7.52
N HIS A 231 0.83 12.44 -8.48
CA HIS A 231 1.48 13.74 -8.28
C HIS A 231 2.73 13.70 -7.39
N SER A 232 3.49 12.61 -7.41
CA SER A 232 4.72 12.54 -6.62
C SER A 232 5.75 13.52 -7.17
N GLN A 233 6.67 13.89 -6.29
CA GLN A 233 7.94 14.53 -6.63
C GLN A 233 9.02 13.63 -6.06
N ASP A 234 10.19 13.59 -6.70
CA ASP A 234 11.35 12.96 -6.06
C ASP A 234 11.66 13.71 -4.75
N ASN A 235 11.26 13.10 -3.65
CA ASN A 235 11.51 13.53 -2.29
C ASN A 235 12.67 12.73 -1.68
N GLY A 236 13.27 11.83 -2.45
CA GLY A 236 14.37 10.99 -2.04
C GLY A 236 14.00 9.96 -0.98
N LEU A 237 12.73 9.54 -0.91
CA LEU A 237 12.24 8.51 0.01
C LEU A 237 11.69 7.32 -0.77
N ALA A 238 12.07 6.11 -0.34
CA ALA A 238 11.66 4.88 -0.99
C ALA A 238 10.25 4.44 -0.60
N THR A 239 9.58 3.77 -1.53
CA THR A 239 8.30 3.09 -1.31
C THR A 239 8.44 1.61 -1.61
N VAL A 240 7.90 0.75 -0.75
CA VAL A 240 7.87 -0.70 -0.96
C VAL A 240 6.42 -1.16 -1.06
N ILE A 241 6.10 -1.79 -2.19
CA ILE A 241 4.81 -2.42 -2.47
C ILE A 241 5.06 -3.91 -2.68
N GLU A 242 4.67 -4.74 -1.71
CA GLU A 242 5.01 -6.16 -1.75
C GLU A 242 3.94 -7.14 -1.30
N ASN A 243 3.95 -8.34 -1.88
CA ASN A 243 3.09 -9.44 -1.48
C ASN A 243 1.58 -9.11 -1.48
N ASN A 244 1.15 -8.10 -2.25
CA ASN A 244 -0.26 -7.75 -2.37
C ASN A 244 -0.93 -8.62 -3.44
N LEU A 245 -2.18 -9.01 -3.18
CA LEU A 245 -3.07 -9.61 -4.15
C LEU A 245 -4.02 -8.51 -4.65
N ILE A 246 -3.90 -8.13 -5.93
CA ILE A 246 -4.71 -7.07 -6.54
C ILE A 246 -5.48 -7.65 -7.72
N TYR A 247 -6.80 -7.57 -7.70
CA TYR A 247 -7.61 -8.16 -8.77
C TYR A 247 -8.90 -7.40 -9.05
N ASP A 248 -9.55 -7.70 -10.17
CA ASP A 248 -10.86 -7.17 -10.57
C ASP A 248 -10.93 -5.63 -10.52
N GLN A 249 -9.93 -4.99 -11.12
CA GLN A 249 -9.83 -3.54 -11.17
C GLN A 249 -10.46 -3.02 -12.46
N SER A 250 -11.38 -2.04 -12.34
CA SER A 250 -12.00 -1.42 -13.52
C SER A 250 -11.10 -0.37 -14.22
N SER A 251 -9.80 -0.36 -13.88
CA SER A 251 -8.73 0.43 -14.50
C SER A 251 -7.39 -0.32 -14.35
N ASP A 252 -6.40 0.20 -13.62
CA ASP A 252 -5.10 -0.46 -13.45
C ASP A 252 -4.97 -1.20 -12.11
N GLY A 253 -4.17 -2.26 -12.07
CA GLY A 253 -3.77 -2.89 -10.81
C GLY A 253 -2.96 -1.91 -9.96
N MET A 254 -1.89 -1.38 -10.54
CA MET A 254 -1.06 -0.33 -9.95
C MET A 254 -0.79 0.77 -10.97
N LEU A 255 -0.98 2.03 -10.56
CA LEU A 255 -0.63 3.23 -11.31
C LEU A 255 0.30 4.08 -10.45
N VAL A 256 1.59 4.08 -10.75
CA VAL A 256 2.62 4.61 -9.84
C VAL A 256 3.43 5.70 -10.54
N SER A 257 3.41 6.89 -9.97
CA SER A 257 4.36 7.96 -10.24
C SER A 257 5.16 8.18 -8.97
N ASN A 258 6.35 7.59 -8.86
CA ASN A 258 7.25 7.80 -7.72
C ASN A 258 8.67 7.28 -8.00
N ALA A 259 9.64 7.85 -7.28
CA ALA A 259 11.05 7.49 -7.40
C ALA A 259 11.39 6.36 -6.43
N GLU A 260 12.51 5.66 -6.65
CA GLU A 260 13.09 4.68 -5.72
C GLU A 260 12.07 3.67 -5.19
N THR A 261 11.14 3.23 -6.06
CA THR A 261 10.03 2.36 -5.67
C THR A 261 10.33 0.91 -5.98
N ILE A 262 10.13 0.02 -5.00
CA ILE A 262 10.21 -1.42 -5.19
C ILE A 262 8.80 -2.00 -5.21
N ILE A 263 8.46 -2.62 -6.34
CA ILE A 263 7.22 -3.37 -6.54
C ILE A 263 7.63 -4.83 -6.69
N ARG A 264 7.36 -5.66 -5.67
CA ARG A 264 7.81 -7.06 -5.72
C ARG A 264 6.81 -8.06 -5.18
N ASN A 265 6.89 -9.28 -5.69
CA ASN A 265 6.12 -10.41 -5.19
C ASN A 265 4.59 -10.17 -5.17
N ASN A 266 4.07 -9.26 -5.98
CA ASN A 266 2.64 -9.00 -6.03
C ASN A 266 1.98 -9.91 -7.07
N VAL A 267 0.72 -10.26 -6.82
CA VAL A 267 -0.14 -10.92 -7.80
C VAL A 267 -1.16 -9.90 -8.30
N ILE A 268 -1.16 -9.61 -9.60
CA ILE A 268 -2.09 -8.70 -10.25
C ILE A 268 -2.89 -9.44 -11.31
N LEU A 269 -4.21 -9.48 -11.15
CA LEU A 269 -5.12 -10.26 -11.99
C LEU A 269 -6.27 -9.40 -12.52
N ASN A 270 -6.79 -9.73 -13.70
CA ASN A 270 -8.06 -9.21 -14.22
C ASN A 270 -8.22 -7.68 -14.07
N THR A 271 -7.44 -6.93 -14.84
CA THR A 271 -7.52 -5.46 -14.87
C THR A 271 -7.95 -4.95 -16.24
N ASP A 272 -8.88 -3.99 -16.27
CA ASP A 272 -9.39 -3.40 -17.52
C ASP A 272 -8.32 -2.61 -18.29
N ARG A 273 -7.20 -2.26 -17.63
CA ARG A 273 -6.09 -1.48 -18.19
C ARG A 273 -4.73 -2.13 -17.88
N ALA A 274 -3.78 -1.45 -17.25
CA ALA A 274 -2.48 -2.06 -16.98
C ALA A 274 -2.52 -2.96 -15.74
N GLY A 275 -1.68 -4.00 -15.71
CA GLY A 275 -1.35 -4.66 -14.46
C GLY A 275 -0.53 -3.73 -13.57
N ILE A 276 0.62 -3.31 -14.08
CA ILE A 276 1.48 -2.30 -13.45
C ILE A 276 1.76 -1.20 -14.47
N TRP A 277 1.50 0.04 -14.10
CA TRP A 277 1.84 1.20 -14.89
C TRP A 277 2.68 2.18 -14.08
N ILE A 278 3.95 2.31 -14.45
CA ILE A 278 4.81 3.40 -14.00
C ILE A 278 4.65 4.56 -14.96
N PHE A 279 4.29 5.74 -14.47
CA PHE A 279 3.97 6.87 -15.33
C PHE A 279 4.49 8.19 -14.78
N GLU A 280 5.03 9.02 -15.67
CA GLU A 280 5.40 10.38 -15.33
C GLU A 280 4.21 11.32 -15.52
N GLU A 281 3.67 11.85 -14.42
CA GLU A 281 2.51 12.74 -14.47
C GLU A 281 2.90 14.20 -14.78
N SER A 282 4.16 14.60 -14.58
CA SER A 282 4.57 16.00 -14.74
C SER A 282 4.60 16.44 -16.22
N ALA A 283 4.01 17.62 -16.48
CA ALA A 283 4.11 18.32 -17.76
C ALA A 283 5.48 19.02 -17.97
N SER A 284 6.43 18.88 -17.03
CA SER A 284 7.76 19.48 -17.14
C SER A 284 8.85 18.64 -16.46
N CYS A 285 10.08 18.74 -16.96
CA CYS A 285 11.18 17.86 -16.53
C CYS A 285 11.92 18.33 -15.28
N GLY A 286 11.44 19.41 -14.65
CA GLY A 286 12.04 19.94 -13.42
C GLY A 286 11.78 19.09 -12.18
N PHE A 287 10.85 18.13 -12.26
CA PHE A 287 10.41 17.28 -11.16
C PHE A 287 10.12 15.87 -11.69
N LEU A 288 11.13 15.21 -12.29
CA LEU A 288 11.01 13.80 -12.64
C LEU A 288 10.64 13.02 -11.39
N ALA A 289 9.49 12.38 -11.41
CA ALA A 289 9.00 11.62 -10.27
C ALA A 289 9.23 10.14 -10.49
N SER A 290 9.20 9.63 -11.71
CA SER A 290 9.25 8.19 -11.96
C SER A 290 10.64 7.71 -12.33
N HIS A 291 11.43 7.25 -11.36
CA HIS A 291 12.75 6.70 -11.65
C HIS A 291 13.30 5.76 -10.58
N ASP A 292 14.35 5.02 -10.91
CA ASP A 292 14.97 4.05 -9.99
C ASP A 292 13.95 3.03 -9.45
N VAL A 293 13.03 2.59 -10.33
CA VAL A 293 11.95 1.67 -10.00
C VAL A 293 12.40 0.23 -10.24
N SER A 294 12.14 -0.66 -9.29
CA SER A 294 12.40 -2.09 -9.41
C SER A 294 11.09 -2.88 -9.38
N ILE A 295 10.80 -3.60 -10.45
CA ILE A 295 9.62 -4.47 -10.62
C ILE A 295 10.12 -5.91 -10.64
N LEU A 296 9.98 -6.62 -9.52
CA LEU A 296 10.68 -7.88 -9.25
C LEU A 296 9.73 -9.02 -8.86
N HIS A 297 9.81 -10.20 -9.47
CA HIS A 297 9.03 -11.37 -9.06
C HIS A 297 7.51 -11.13 -8.98
N ASN A 298 6.93 -10.23 -9.79
CA ASN A 298 5.48 -10.06 -9.81
C ASN A 298 4.84 -11.05 -10.79
N THR A 299 3.63 -11.51 -10.46
CA THR A 299 2.79 -12.30 -11.36
C THR A 299 1.64 -11.41 -11.86
N VAL A 300 1.62 -11.10 -13.16
CA VAL A 300 0.65 -10.21 -13.81
C VAL A 300 -0.08 -10.99 -14.90
N ILE A 301 -1.36 -11.32 -14.69
CA ILE A 301 -2.11 -12.24 -15.54
C ILE A 301 -3.49 -11.68 -15.88
N ASP A 302 -4.00 -11.98 -17.08
CA ASP A 302 -5.35 -11.63 -17.53
C ASP A 302 -5.65 -10.12 -17.48
N THR A 303 -4.68 -9.30 -17.86
CA THR A 303 -4.80 -7.83 -17.86
C THR A 303 -5.05 -7.29 -19.27
N ASN A 304 -5.52 -6.06 -19.43
CA ASN A 304 -5.52 -5.46 -20.77
C ASN A 304 -4.07 -5.32 -21.28
N SER A 305 -3.14 -4.87 -20.45
CA SER A 305 -1.70 -4.92 -20.75
C SER A 305 -0.91 -5.25 -19.49
N GLY A 306 0.25 -5.87 -19.63
CA GLY A 306 1.08 -6.26 -18.49
C GLY A 306 1.71 -5.07 -17.76
N ILE A 307 2.97 -4.79 -18.07
CA ILE A 307 3.77 -3.73 -17.46
C ILE A 307 3.92 -2.57 -18.45
N ARG A 308 3.50 -1.37 -18.05
CA ARG A 308 3.69 -0.13 -18.81
C ARG A 308 4.70 0.76 -18.10
N LEU A 309 5.70 1.19 -18.83
CA LEU A 309 6.68 2.18 -18.41
C LEU A 309 6.47 3.41 -19.28
N SER A 310 5.99 4.47 -18.67
CA SER A 310 5.60 5.67 -19.39
C SER A 310 6.53 6.83 -19.18
N ARG A 311 6.73 7.57 -20.28
CA ARG A 311 7.54 8.78 -20.28
C ARG A 311 6.86 9.94 -20.96
N SER A 312 7.29 11.17 -20.71
CA SER A 312 6.78 12.30 -21.49
C SER A 312 7.66 12.54 -22.73
N ARG A 313 7.22 13.45 -23.61
CA ARG A 313 7.99 13.87 -24.77
C ARG A 313 9.28 14.61 -24.37
N GLU A 314 9.15 15.47 -23.38
CA GLU A 314 10.19 16.41 -22.98
C GLU A 314 11.14 15.78 -21.95
N CYS A 315 10.68 14.76 -21.23
CA CYS A 315 11.38 14.18 -20.10
C CYS A 315 11.63 12.69 -20.32
N LEU A 316 12.70 12.16 -19.72
CA LEU A 316 12.97 10.72 -19.76
C LEU A 316 11.81 9.91 -19.17
N GLY A 317 11.06 10.52 -18.25
CA GLY A 317 9.91 9.90 -17.59
C GLY A 317 10.37 8.71 -16.76
N THR A 318 9.66 7.58 -16.82
CA THR A 318 10.13 6.31 -16.23
C THR A 318 11.56 6.00 -16.71
N TYR A 319 12.55 6.25 -15.85
CA TYR A 319 13.98 6.07 -16.17
C TYR A 319 14.70 5.22 -15.12
N ASN A 320 15.80 4.57 -15.51
CA ASN A 320 16.55 3.61 -14.70
C ASN A 320 15.65 2.57 -14.01
N THR A 321 14.88 1.83 -14.81
CA THR A 321 13.91 0.85 -14.31
C THR A 321 14.41 -0.57 -14.50
N ILE A 322 14.31 -1.40 -13.46
CA ILE A 322 14.61 -2.83 -13.54
C ILE A 322 13.27 -3.58 -13.58
N VAL A 323 13.07 -4.36 -14.63
CA VAL A 323 11.98 -5.33 -14.76
C VAL A 323 12.60 -6.70 -14.81
N ARG A 324 12.51 -7.44 -13.70
CA ARG A 324 13.22 -8.72 -13.55
C ARG A 324 12.39 -9.81 -12.87
N ASP A 325 12.57 -11.05 -13.29
CA ASP A 325 11.98 -12.24 -12.67
C ASP A 325 10.45 -12.23 -12.64
N ASN A 326 9.79 -11.43 -13.47
CA ASN A 326 8.34 -11.34 -13.49
C ASN A 326 7.72 -12.40 -14.40
N LEU A 327 6.49 -12.81 -14.07
CA LEU A 327 5.60 -13.56 -14.94
C LEU A 327 4.50 -12.64 -15.46
N VAL A 328 4.43 -12.43 -16.78
CA VAL A 328 3.42 -11.58 -17.43
C VAL A 328 2.71 -12.37 -18.51
N ALA A 329 1.45 -12.73 -18.29
CA ALA A 329 0.71 -13.60 -19.20
C ALA A 329 -0.69 -13.09 -19.54
N ASN A 330 -1.25 -13.59 -20.65
CA ASN A 330 -2.64 -13.38 -21.05
C ASN A 330 -3.10 -11.91 -21.19
N PHE A 331 -2.17 -11.00 -21.53
CA PHE A 331 -2.54 -9.64 -21.87
C PHE A 331 -3.26 -9.58 -23.22
N THR A 332 -4.14 -8.59 -23.44
CA THR A 332 -5.04 -8.54 -24.62
C THR A 332 -4.85 -7.32 -25.52
N ASN A 333 -4.18 -6.26 -25.04
CA ASN A 333 -3.99 -5.01 -25.76
C ASN A 333 -2.92 -5.16 -26.84
N GLY A 334 -3.31 -5.08 -28.11
CA GLY A 334 -2.39 -5.25 -29.23
C GLY A 334 -1.34 -4.15 -29.38
N GLU A 335 -1.57 -3.01 -28.72
CA GLU A 335 -0.66 -1.89 -28.68
C GLU A 335 0.30 -1.96 -27.49
N MET A 336 -0.17 -2.11 -26.26
CA MET A 336 0.70 -2.03 -25.07
C MET A 336 1.26 -3.39 -24.61
N ARG A 337 0.65 -4.51 -25.03
CA ARG A 337 1.15 -5.89 -24.87
C ARG A 337 1.67 -6.21 -23.45
N GLY A 338 2.72 -7.03 -23.34
CA GLY A 338 3.24 -7.57 -22.09
C GLY A 338 4.18 -6.61 -21.37
N LEU A 339 5.13 -6.02 -22.10
CA LEU A 339 5.91 -4.87 -21.66
C LEU A 339 5.74 -3.76 -22.69
N ALA A 340 5.41 -2.54 -22.25
CA ALA A 340 5.40 -1.36 -23.10
C ALA A 340 6.19 -0.21 -22.49
N ILE A 341 7.19 0.27 -23.24
CA ILE A 341 7.82 1.57 -23.00
C ILE A 341 7.17 2.56 -23.96
N TRP A 342 6.33 3.48 -23.46
CA TRP A 342 5.49 4.32 -24.33
C TRP A 342 5.25 5.74 -23.79
N PRO A 343 5.20 6.78 -24.64
CA PRO A 343 4.88 8.13 -24.21
C PRO A 343 3.50 8.26 -23.53
N TYR A 344 3.49 8.84 -22.32
CA TYR A 344 2.31 9.35 -21.63
C TYR A 344 1.78 10.60 -22.34
N HIS A 345 0.46 10.79 -22.31
CA HIS A 345 -0.28 11.89 -22.96
C HIS A 345 -0.12 11.98 -24.48
N GLY A 346 -0.99 11.30 -25.25
CA GLY A 346 -1.62 11.75 -26.51
C GLY A 346 -0.77 12.31 -27.67
N TYR A 347 0.54 12.43 -27.50
CA TYR A 347 1.52 12.89 -28.46
C TYR A 347 2.24 11.63 -28.92
N PRO A 348 1.74 10.99 -29.98
CA PRO A 348 2.47 9.91 -30.58
C PRO A 348 3.71 10.50 -31.27
N ASP A 349 4.79 10.67 -30.50
CA ASP A 349 6.08 11.07 -31.03
C ASP A 349 6.87 9.80 -31.35
N TYR A 350 6.59 9.26 -32.54
CA TYR A 350 7.11 7.99 -33.00
C TYR A 350 8.62 8.01 -33.28
N ASP A 351 9.25 9.19 -33.27
CA ASP A 351 10.67 9.35 -33.62
C ASP A 351 11.58 9.49 -32.38
N LEU A 352 11.04 9.31 -31.16
CA LEU A 352 11.83 9.38 -29.94
C LEU A 352 12.67 8.11 -29.73
N PRO A 353 13.99 8.21 -29.50
CA PRO A 353 14.78 7.07 -29.07
C PRO A 353 14.38 6.64 -27.65
N ASP A 354 14.54 5.36 -27.37
CA ASP A 354 14.48 4.89 -25.99
C ASP A 354 15.65 5.51 -25.20
N GLY A 355 15.31 6.11 -24.07
CA GLY A 355 16.22 6.71 -23.10
C GLY A 355 15.78 6.39 -21.66
N SER A 356 14.94 5.36 -21.50
CA SER A 356 14.46 4.92 -20.19
C SER A 356 15.53 4.20 -19.38
N GLU A 357 16.63 3.76 -19.99
CA GLU A 357 17.65 2.92 -19.34
C GLU A 357 17.03 1.68 -18.67
N THR A 358 15.98 1.13 -19.29
CA THR A 358 15.27 -0.04 -18.75
C THR A 358 16.13 -1.30 -18.90
N THR A 359 16.27 -2.04 -17.81
CA THR A 359 16.79 -3.42 -17.79
C THR A 359 15.61 -4.39 -17.77
N PHE A 360 15.53 -5.27 -18.75
CA PHE A 360 14.53 -6.32 -18.87
C PHE A 360 15.23 -7.69 -18.85
N ASP A 361 15.18 -8.37 -17.71
CA ASP A 361 16.08 -9.47 -17.38
C ASP A 361 15.32 -10.65 -16.74
N HIS A 362 15.45 -11.85 -17.28
CA HIS A 362 14.84 -13.08 -16.73
C HIS A 362 13.32 -12.98 -16.49
N ASN A 363 12.55 -12.41 -17.43
CA ASN A 363 11.09 -12.39 -17.33
C ASN A 363 10.44 -13.44 -18.22
N LEU A 364 9.34 -14.03 -17.77
CA LEU A 364 8.46 -14.86 -18.58
C LEU A 364 7.30 -14.01 -19.10
N VAL A 365 7.27 -13.73 -20.41
CA VAL A 365 6.24 -12.88 -21.02
C VAL A 365 5.57 -13.60 -22.18
N PHE A 366 4.26 -13.82 -22.06
CA PHE A 366 3.52 -14.59 -23.06
C PHE A 366 2.10 -14.06 -23.30
N GLY A 367 1.74 -13.92 -24.57
CA GLY A 367 0.36 -13.69 -24.98
C GLY A 367 0.09 -14.43 -26.28
N SER A 368 -0.92 -15.30 -26.28
CA SER A 368 -1.21 -16.23 -27.39
C SER A 368 -1.43 -15.55 -28.75
N GLY A 369 -1.85 -14.28 -28.75
CA GLY A 369 -2.03 -13.46 -29.95
C GLY A 369 -0.82 -12.64 -30.40
N PHE A 370 0.31 -12.71 -29.69
CA PHE A 370 1.42 -11.76 -29.86
C PHE A 370 2.77 -12.47 -30.08
N GLN A 371 3.26 -12.41 -31.32
CA GLN A 371 4.62 -12.85 -31.67
C GLN A 371 5.71 -11.96 -31.06
N GLU A 372 5.38 -10.69 -30.78
CA GLU A 372 6.32 -9.68 -30.28
C GLU A 372 5.70 -9.00 -29.05
N PRO A 373 5.77 -9.59 -27.84
CA PRO A 373 5.04 -9.12 -26.69
C PRO A 373 5.60 -7.83 -26.06
N ILE A 374 6.75 -7.36 -26.53
CA ILE A 374 7.43 -6.17 -26.01
C ILE A 374 7.26 -5.03 -27.00
N ARG A 375 6.79 -3.88 -26.54
CA ARG A 375 6.77 -2.63 -27.29
C ARG A 375 7.76 -1.65 -26.70
N ILE A 376 8.58 -1.07 -27.56
CA ILE A 376 9.45 0.06 -27.19
C ILE A 376 9.18 1.15 -28.19
N ILE A 377 8.56 2.22 -27.72
CA ILE A 377 8.08 3.32 -28.54
C ILE A 377 7.29 2.72 -29.73
N ASN A 378 7.74 2.93 -30.97
CA ASN A 378 7.03 2.58 -32.19
C ASN A 378 7.35 1.17 -32.72
N GLN A 379 8.23 0.42 -32.05
CA GLN A 379 8.67 -0.91 -32.48
C GLN A 379 8.23 -1.99 -31.52
N TYR A 380 8.05 -3.19 -32.08
CA TYR A 380 7.69 -4.40 -31.36
C TYR A 380 8.85 -5.40 -31.47
N TYR A 381 9.08 -6.13 -30.39
CA TYR A 381 10.16 -7.10 -30.27
C TYR A 381 9.65 -8.38 -29.63
N ASP A 382 10.27 -9.49 -30.02
CA ASP A 382 10.23 -10.71 -29.22
C ASP A 382 11.19 -10.60 -28.02
N ALA A 383 11.06 -11.51 -27.05
CA ALA A 383 11.89 -11.49 -25.83
C ALA A 383 13.40 -11.67 -26.09
N SER A 384 13.79 -12.25 -27.22
CA SER A 384 15.20 -12.52 -27.58
C SER A 384 15.83 -11.43 -28.44
N SER A 385 15.02 -10.58 -29.08
CA SER A 385 15.46 -9.52 -30.00
C SER A 385 15.28 -8.10 -29.45
N THR A 386 14.70 -7.97 -28.25
CA THR A 386 14.56 -6.68 -27.58
C THR A 386 15.93 -5.98 -27.40
N PRO A 387 16.03 -4.68 -27.69
CA PRO A 387 17.26 -3.91 -27.53
C PRO A 387 17.55 -3.48 -26.08
N LEU A 388 16.68 -3.85 -25.12
CA LEU A 388 16.87 -3.55 -23.70
C LEU A 388 18.03 -4.34 -23.11
N ALA A 389 18.66 -3.80 -22.06
CA ALA A 389 19.67 -4.52 -21.31
C ALA A 389 19.05 -5.71 -20.55
N GLY A 390 19.82 -6.77 -20.33
CA GLY A 390 19.36 -7.99 -19.64
C GLY A 390 19.38 -9.21 -20.56
N GLU A 391 19.23 -10.39 -19.97
CA GLU A 391 19.19 -11.66 -20.69
C GLU A 391 18.17 -12.61 -20.06
N GLY A 392 18.10 -13.86 -20.51
CA GLY A 392 17.26 -14.87 -19.87
C GLY A 392 15.75 -14.67 -19.97
N ASN A 393 15.26 -13.69 -20.74
CA ASN A 393 13.82 -13.51 -20.95
C ASN A 393 13.23 -14.66 -21.78
N ILE A 394 12.07 -15.14 -21.38
CA ILE A 394 11.40 -16.30 -21.96
C ILE A 394 10.06 -15.87 -22.55
N GLN A 395 9.80 -16.30 -23.77
CA GLN A 395 8.52 -16.10 -24.47
C GLN A 395 7.91 -17.45 -24.85
N LEU A 396 7.45 -18.16 -23.85
CA LEU A 396 6.79 -19.46 -23.98
C LEU A 396 5.54 -19.47 -23.11
N GLU A 397 4.56 -20.30 -23.48
CA GLU A 397 3.31 -20.40 -22.73
C GLU A 397 3.56 -20.95 -21.31
N PRO A 398 3.20 -20.21 -20.25
CA PRO A 398 3.27 -20.76 -18.89
C PRO A 398 2.23 -21.86 -18.73
N SER A 399 2.63 -22.93 -18.05
CA SER A 399 1.71 -23.90 -17.47
C SER A 399 1.61 -23.67 -15.96
N PHE A 400 0.40 -23.78 -15.43
CA PHE A 400 0.05 -23.50 -14.04
C PHE A 400 -0.40 -24.77 -13.33
N VAL A 401 -0.23 -24.79 -12.00
CA VAL A 401 -0.69 -25.89 -11.16
C VAL A 401 -2.21 -26.09 -11.28
N ASP A 402 -2.98 -25.00 -11.15
CA ASP A 402 -4.44 -25.04 -11.28
C ASP A 402 -5.00 -23.64 -11.61
N LEU A 403 -4.86 -23.23 -12.88
CA LEU A 403 -5.36 -21.94 -13.35
C LEU A 403 -6.88 -21.79 -13.15
N GLU A 404 -7.63 -22.88 -13.32
CA GLU A 404 -9.10 -22.87 -13.29
C GLU A 404 -9.64 -22.54 -11.88
N ASN A 405 -8.87 -22.85 -10.83
CA ASN A 405 -9.18 -22.54 -9.43
C ASN A 405 -8.32 -21.40 -8.85
N GLY A 406 -7.63 -20.61 -9.70
CA GLY A 406 -6.85 -19.45 -9.26
C GLY A 406 -5.50 -19.77 -8.60
N ASP A 407 -4.94 -20.96 -8.82
CA ASP A 407 -3.58 -21.31 -8.43
C ASP A 407 -2.60 -21.02 -9.56
N TYR A 408 -2.12 -19.78 -9.57
CA TYR A 408 -1.18 -19.26 -10.57
C TYR A 408 0.29 -19.64 -10.32
N ARG A 409 0.57 -20.62 -9.45
CA ARG A 409 1.92 -21.18 -9.37
C ARG A 409 2.26 -21.91 -10.66
N LEU A 410 3.52 -21.84 -11.08
CA LEU A 410 3.98 -22.60 -12.24
C LEU A 410 3.98 -24.10 -11.91
N SER A 411 3.54 -24.93 -12.86
CA SER A 411 3.62 -26.39 -12.73
C SER A 411 4.98 -26.92 -13.17
N ASP A 412 5.33 -28.14 -12.73
CA ASP A 412 6.52 -28.86 -13.18
C ASP A 412 6.65 -28.87 -14.72
N GLY A 413 7.79 -28.45 -15.24
CA GLY A 413 8.10 -28.33 -16.67
C GLY A 413 7.60 -27.04 -17.32
N SER A 414 6.99 -26.13 -16.56
CA SER A 414 6.63 -24.80 -17.05
C SER A 414 7.89 -24.01 -17.41
N PRO A 415 7.90 -23.22 -18.49
CA PRO A 415 9.10 -22.55 -18.97
C PRO A 415 9.75 -21.58 -17.97
N GLY A 416 8.97 -21.03 -17.03
CA GLY A 416 9.48 -20.13 -15.99
C GLY A 416 9.84 -20.82 -14.68
N GLU A 417 9.66 -22.13 -14.58
CA GLU A 417 9.94 -22.90 -13.36
C GLU A 417 11.45 -22.90 -13.07
N ASN A 418 11.86 -22.51 -11.86
CA ASN A 418 13.27 -22.37 -11.45
C ASN A 418 14.16 -21.54 -12.41
N ALA A 419 13.55 -20.66 -13.20
CA ALA A 419 14.23 -19.93 -14.27
C ALA A 419 14.56 -18.46 -13.91
N ALA A 420 14.10 -17.98 -12.75
CA ALA A 420 14.46 -16.65 -12.25
C ALA A 420 15.96 -16.57 -11.90
N THR A 421 16.48 -15.35 -11.77
CA THR A 421 17.89 -15.09 -11.45
C THR A 421 18.33 -15.71 -10.12
N ASP A 422 17.40 -15.92 -9.18
CA ASP A 422 17.65 -16.53 -7.88
C ASP A 422 17.39 -18.06 -7.85
N GLY A 423 17.11 -18.66 -9.01
CA GLY A 423 16.81 -20.08 -9.18
C GLY A 423 15.42 -20.49 -8.72
N LYS A 424 14.52 -19.54 -8.42
CA LYS A 424 13.09 -19.79 -8.18
C LYS A 424 12.28 -19.66 -9.45
N ASP A 425 10.98 -19.87 -9.34
CA ASP A 425 10.04 -19.60 -10.41
C ASP A 425 10.01 -18.11 -10.76
N MET A 426 9.90 -17.79 -12.04
CA MET A 426 9.53 -16.45 -12.50
C MET A 426 8.10 -16.13 -12.06
N GLY A 427 7.90 -14.91 -11.57
CA GLY A 427 6.71 -14.52 -10.82
C GLY A 427 6.84 -14.84 -9.33
N VAL A 428 5.73 -14.70 -8.61
CA VAL A 428 5.68 -14.99 -7.17
C VAL A 428 5.05 -16.34 -6.91
N ASN A 429 5.53 -17.01 -5.86
CA ASN A 429 4.77 -18.09 -5.24
C ASN A 429 3.48 -17.53 -4.62
N THR A 430 2.38 -17.69 -5.34
CA THR A 430 1.06 -17.12 -4.97
C THR A 430 0.47 -17.69 -3.68
N THR A 431 1.08 -18.73 -3.08
CA THR A 431 0.69 -19.22 -1.75
C THR A 431 1.20 -18.33 -0.60
N LEU A 432 1.96 -17.27 -0.91
CA LEU A 432 2.56 -16.36 0.07
C LEU A 432 2.05 -14.91 -0.06
N VAL A 433 0.94 -14.71 -0.79
CA VAL A 433 0.43 -13.39 -1.19
C VAL A 433 -1.00 -13.20 -0.70
N GLY A 434 -1.35 -11.98 -0.26
CA GLY A 434 -2.68 -11.61 0.22
C GLY A 434 -3.02 -12.09 1.64
N ILE A 435 -4.26 -11.85 2.08
CA ILE A 435 -4.71 -12.20 3.43
C ILE A 435 -4.90 -13.72 3.61
N GLY A 436 -4.59 -14.23 4.80
CA GLY A 436 -4.81 -15.63 5.17
C GLY A 436 -3.76 -16.63 4.67
N ARG A 437 -2.63 -16.16 4.11
CA ARG A 437 -1.55 -17.00 3.58
C ARG A 437 -0.20 -16.66 4.24
N GLN A 438 0.20 -17.49 5.22
CA GLN A 438 1.36 -17.38 6.12
C GLN A 438 1.38 -16.07 6.96
N PRO A 439 1.41 -16.14 8.31
CA PRO A 439 1.51 -14.93 9.14
C PRO A 439 2.79 -14.14 8.84
N TYR A 440 2.69 -12.81 8.71
CA TYR A 440 3.82 -11.91 8.43
C TYR A 440 5.04 -12.19 9.35
N TRP A 441 4.82 -12.51 10.63
CA TRP A 441 5.86 -12.85 11.61
C TRP A 441 6.65 -14.14 11.34
N MET A 442 6.22 -15.03 10.43
CA MET A 442 6.98 -16.25 10.10
C MET A 442 8.21 -15.99 9.23
N TYR A 443 8.27 -14.86 8.52
CA TYR A 443 9.43 -14.44 7.73
C TYR A 443 10.51 -13.73 8.55
N TRP A 444 10.22 -13.37 9.81
CA TRP A 444 11.09 -12.55 10.68
C TRP A 444 12.22 -13.28 11.40
N ARG A 445 12.30 -14.62 11.32
CA ARG A 445 13.39 -15.38 11.97
C ARG A 445 14.63 -15.58 11.09
N GLN A 446 14.61 -15.09 9.86
CA GLN A 446 15.81 -14.91 9.07
C GLN A 446 16.08 -13.40 9.03
N PRO A 447 17.32 -12.92 9.27
CA PRO A 447 17.62 -11.51 9.01
C PRO A 447 17.20 -11.17 7.59
N PHE A 448 16.67 -9.96 7.36
CA PHE A 448 16.46 -9.40 6.02
C PHE A 448 17.79 -9.50 5.27
N GLN A 449 17.94 -10.58 4.50
CA GLN A 449 18.99 -10.72 3.52
C GLN A 449 18.29 -10.49 2.20
N LEU A 450 18.64 -9.39 1.55
CA LEU A 450 18.38 -9.27 0.12
C LEU A 450 18.96 -10.54 -0.52
N PRO A 451 18.16 -11.37 -1.19
CA PRO A 451 18.65 -12.61 -1.79
C PRO A 451 19.60 -12.34 -2.98
N PHE A 452 19.86 -11.07 -3.29
CA PHE A 452 20.72 -10.58 -4.35
C PHE A 452 21.41 -9.29 -3.93
N THR A 453 22.67 -9.11 -4.37
CA THR A 453 23.28 -7.79 -4.50
C THR A 453 22.54 -7.04 -5.60
N ILE A 454 21.69 -6.07 -5.25
CA ILE A 454 21.31 -5.02 -6.21
C ILE A 454 22.56 -4.14 -6.33
N ASP A 455 23.18 -4.10 -7.50
CA ASP A 455 24.37 -3.26 -7.71
C ASP A 455 24.09 -1.76 -7.47
N HIS A 456 22.81 -1.37 -7.37
CA HIS A 456 22.32 -0.05 -6.93
C HIS A 456 21.11 -0.22 -5.97
N ILE A 457 21.34 -0.57 -4.71
CA ILE A 457 20.37 -0.28 -3.66
C ILE A 457 20.50 1.22 -3.38
N PRO A 458 19.48 2.08 -3.57
CA PRO A 458 19.52 3.41 -2.99
C PRO A 458 19.78 3.26 -1.49
N ASN A 459 20.76 3.97 -0.94
CA ASN A 459 21.15 3.87 0.48
C ASN A 459 20.00 4.09 1.51
N ARG A 460 18.78 4.38 1.03
CA ARG A 460 17.60 4.85 1.76
C ARG A 460 16.51 3.78 1.95
N LEU A 461 16.71 2.56 1.45
CA LEU A 461 15.85 1.40 1.74
C LEU A 461 15.88 0.96 3.21
N VAL A 462 16.97 1.25 3.91
CA VAL A 462 17.11 0.98 5.36
C VAL A 462 15.99 1.67 6.15
N ASP A 463 15.58 2.87 5.75
CA ASP A 463 14.58 3.66 6.47
C ASP A 463 13.14 3.11 6.33
N VAL A 464 12.84 2.36 5.25
CA VAL A 464 11.56 1.65 5.08
C VAL A 464 11.59 0.32 5.84
N LEU A 465 12.75 -0.33 5.90
CA LEU A 465 12.94 -1.52 6.73
C LEU A 465 12.78 -1.18 8.22
N ASP A 466 13.14 0.01 8.67
CA ASP A 466 12.88 0.44 10.05
C ASP A 466 11.37 0.51 10.37
N LEU A 467 10.50 0.82 9.40
CA LEU A 467 9.03 0.77 9.59
C LEU A 467 8.55 -0.61 10.03
N THR A 468 9.25 -1.66 9.62
CA THR A 468 8.89 -3.04 9.96
C THR A 468 9.12 -3.33 11.45
N SER A 469 10.05 -2.62 12.11
CA SER A 469 10.32 -2.77 13.56
C SER A 469 9.20 -2.19 14.44
N PHE A 470 8.42 -1.22 13.92
CA PHE A 470 7.25 -0.65 14.59
C PHE A 470 6.07 -1.62 14.65
N VAL A 471 5.98 -2.56 13.71
CA VAL A 471 4.87 -3.52 13.62
C VAL A 471 5.04 -4.68 14.62
N GLY A 472 6.28 -4.93 15.08
CA GLY A 472 6.66 -6.10 15.89
C GLY A 472 6.60 -5.92 17.41
N ASN A 473 6.09 -4.80 17.93
CA ASN A 473 5.88 -4.57 19.36
C ASN A 473 4.41 -4.71 19.75
#